data_AF-A0A349UIH6-F1
#
_entry.id   AF-A0A349UIH6-F1
#
_cell.length_a   1.000
_cell.length_b   1.000
_cell.length_c   1.000
_cell.angle_alpha   90.00
_cell.angle_beta   90.00
_cell.angle_gamma   90.00
#
_symmetry.space_group_name_H-M   'P 1'
#
loop_
_entity.id
_entity.type
_entity.pdbx_description
1 polymer ?
#
loop_
_entity_poly.entity_id
_entity_poly.type
_entity_poly.pdbx_seq_one_letter_code
_entity_poly.pdbx_strand_id
1 'polypeptide(L)'
;MTAEKIEGTLVLDGLIEGRTSRLADAAGELRRWTASARLLGLTFNLQTDGGSFSVLPDNAPVEAARLGDDPAGRIAELLDELVRLLPAPERREILSTLRSTHYLPGREVQTLYAVGPDGAVQTQQRTVDAVTTRPPEKLTARAKARLVLTGLAIVVALAALSAIFVDYPALWGRLRSRMMPFHADSIRVETGNFAPFFRAENRQMLHGGTALGVTLRRQAAFPRTDEDCQKLLDAANSLPARLTADALARGYVRCELFDEEGTFLGYSMHRIADLRRKDTLQIAIPIPRERRLARVSITY
;
A
#
# COMPACT_ATOMS: atom_id res chain seq x y z
N MET A 1 22.15 26.40 -10.28
CA MET A 1 22.57 26.09 -8.89
C MET A 1 23.88 25.35 -9.00
N THR A 2 24.97 25.91 -8.48
CA THR A 2 26.28 25.24 -8.46
C THR A 2 26.20 24.10 -7.45
N ALA A 3 26.40 22.86 -7.90
CA ALA A 3 26.49 21.72 -6.99
C ALA A 3 27.63 21.93 -5.98
N GLU A 4 27.39 21.60 -4.71
CA GLU A 4 28.40 21.73 -3.67
C GLU A 4 29.58 20.79 -3.97
N LYS A 5 30.81 21.31 -3.92
CA LYS A 5 32.04 20.56 -4.23
C LYS A 5 32.48 19.72 -3.03
N ILE A 6 31.81 18.61 -2.81
CA ILE A 6 32.06 17.75 -1.65
C ILE A 6 33.24 16.82 -1.91
N GLU A 7 34.23 16.82 -1.01
CA GLU A 7 35.41 15.95 -1.09
C GLU A 7 35.02 14.46 -1.17
N GLY A 8 35.70 13.72 -2.03
CA GLY A 8 35.44 12.30 -2.26
C GLY A 8 34.21 12.03 -3.13
N THR A 9 33.69 13.05 -3.82
CA THR A 9 32.60 12.90 -4.81
C THR A 9 33.08 13.18 -6.22
N LEU A 10 32.43 12.51 -7.18
CA LEU A 10 32.65 12.64 -8.61
C LEU A 10 31.34 13.02 -9.28
N VAL A 11 31.37 14.01 -10.17
CA VAL A 11 30.23 14.41 -11.01
C VAL A 11 30.58 14.12 -12.47
N LEU A 12 29.67 13.45 -13.17
CA LEU A 12 29.73 13.29 -14.62
C LEU A 12 28.91 14.37 -15.29
N ASP A 13 29.39 14.86 -16.43
CA ASP A 13 28.69 15.79 -17.32
C ASP A 13 29.05 15.49 -18.77
N GLY A 14 28.29 16.02 -19.72
CA GLY A 14 28.50 15.84 -21.16
C GLY A 14 27.52 14.85 -21.76
N LEU A 15 27.93 14.26 -22.89
CA LEU A 15 27.04 13.53 -23.77
C LEU A 15 27.82 12.47 -24.55
N ILE A 16 27.22 11.30 -24.75
CA ILE A 16 27.70 10.27 -25.67
C ILE A 16 26.62 10.03 -26.72
N GLU A 17 26.97 10.12 -27.99
CA GLU A 17 26.07 9.85 -29.12
C GLU A 17 26.71 8.87 -30.10
N GLY A 18 25.89 8.11 -30.81
CA GLY A 18 26.38 7.23 -31.85
C GLY A 18 25.26 6.61 -32.68
N ARG A 19 25.64 5.82 -33.67
CA ARG A 19 24.70 5.07 -34.52
C ARG A 19 24.56 3.63 -34.05
N THR A 20 23.35 3.11 -34.20
CA THR A 20 22.97 1.73 -33.85
C THR A 20 22.24 1.03 -35.00
N SER A 21 22.37 1.54 -36.23
CA SER A 21 21.63 1.06 -37.40
C SER A 21 21.92 -0.40 -37.75
N ARG A 22 23.09 -0.91 -37.32
CA ARG A 22 23.58 -2.27 -37.59
C ARG A 22 23.67 -3.13 -36.33
N LEU A 23 23.22 -2.62 -35.17
CA LEU A 23 23.17 -3.37 -33.92
C LEU A 23 21.79 -4.02 -33.75
N ALA A 24 21.74 -5.34 -33.73
CA ALA A 24 20.53 -6.08 -33.40
C ALA A 24 20.15 -5.83 -31.93
N ASP A 25 18.88 -5.54 -31.65
CA ASP A 25 18.37 -5.20 -30.31
C ASP A 25 19.18 -4.09 -29.59
N ALA A 26 19.53 -3.04 -30.33
CA ALA A 26 20.31 -1.92 -29.79
C ALA A 26 19.74 -1.34 -28.49
N ALA A 27 18.41 -1.17 -28.43
CA ALA A 27 17.75 -0.64 -27.24
C ALA A 27 17.90 -1.58 -26.03
N GLY A 28 17.86 -2.90 -26.22
CA GLY A 28 18.08 -3.89 -25.17
C GLY A 28 19.52 -3.86 -24.63
N GLU A 29 20.52 -3.86 -25.53
CA GLU A 29 21.93 -3.82 -25.14
C GLU A 29 22.31 -2.52 -24.42
N LEU A 30 21.87 -1.37 -24.94
CA LEU A 30 22.15 -0.08 -24.33
C LEU A 30 21.50 0.06 -22.94
N ARG A 31 20.31 -0.52 -22.75
CA ARG A 31 19.66 -0.59 -21.42
C ARG A 31 20.40 -1.51 -20.45
N ARG A 32 20.95 -2.63 -20.93
CA ARG A 32 21.80 -3.50 -20.10
C ARG A 32 23.04 -2.76 -19.65
N TRP A 33 23.69 -2.04 -20.56
CA TRP A 33 24.85 -1.23 -20.24
C TRP A 33 24.56 -0.12 -19.22
N THR A 34 23.46 0.64 -19.38
CA THR A 34 23.08 1.64 -18.36
C THR A 34 22.74 1.02 -17.02
N ALA A 35 22.16 -0.20 -17.00
CA ALA A 35 21.93 -0.93 -15.76
C ALA A 35 23.25 -1.35 -15.08
N SER A 36 24.26 -1.78 -15.83
CA SER A 36 25.60 -2.07 -15.31
C SER A 36 26.27 -0.83 -14.73
N ALA A 37 26.18 0.31 -15.43
CA ALA A 37 26.68 1.60 -14.92
C ALA A 37 26.03 1.99 -13.58
N ARG A 38 24.73 1.74 -13.44
CA ARG A 38 23.97 2.04 -12.22
C ARG A 38 24.44 1.24 -11.01
N LEU A 39 24.97 0.02 -11.19
CA LEU A 39 25.56 -0.76 -10.10
C LEU A 39 26.79 -0.08 -9.50
N LEU A 40 27.50 0.73 -10.29
CA LEU A 40 28.62 1.57 -9.84
C LEU A 40 28.17 2.92 -9.26
N GLY A 41 26.85 3.18 -9.23
CA GLY A 41 26.28 4.45 -8.80
C GLY A 41 26.23 5.52 -9.89
N LEU A 42 26.60 5.20 -11.13
CA LEU A 42 26.52 6.12 -12.27
C LEU A 42 25.15 6.00 -12.94
N THR A 43 24.39 7.10 -12.98
CA THR A 43 23.06 7.10 -13.59
C THR A 43 23.12 7.82 -14.94
N PHE A 44 22.58 7.16 -15.96
CA PHE A 44 22.51 7.70 -17.31
C PHE A 44 21.07 7.67 -17.84
N ASN A 45 20.70 8.74 -18.53
CA ASN A 45 19.48 8.84 -19.32
C ASN A 45 19.80 8.41 -20.75
N LEU A 46 19.17 7.33 -21.19
CA LEU A 46 19.32 6.79 -22.55
C LEU A 46 18.13 7.21 -23.42
N GLN A 47 18.42 7.78 -24.59
CA GLN A 47 17.47 8.03 -25.66
C GLN A 47 17.90 7.27 -26.91
N THR A 48 16.94 6.68 -27.61
CA THR A 48 17.17 5.96 -28.88
C THR A 48 16.14 6.43 -29.89
N ASP A 49 16.60 6.91 -31.05
CA ASP A 49 15.73 7.38 -32.13
C ASP A 49 16.35 7.07 -33.50
N GLY A 50 15.54 6.56 -34.43
CA GLY A 50 15.91 6.46 -35.85
C GLY A 50 17.22 5.73 -36.18
N GLY A 51 17.66 4.77 -35.36
CA GLY A 51 18.96 4.09 -35.56
C GLY A 51 20.16 4.86 -34.99
N SER A 52 19.91 5.79 -34.07
CA SER A 52 20.90 6.49 -33.28
C SER A 52 20.56 6.40 -31.79
N PHE A 53 21.55 6.69 -30.95
CA PHE A 53 21.37 6.76 -29.50
C PHE A 53 22.10 7.98 -28.92
N SER A 54 21.62 8.40 -27.77
CA SER A 54 22.16 9.50 -26.97
C SER A 54 22.11 9.10 -25.49
N VAL A 55 23.22 9.28 -24.79
CA VAL A 55 23.39 8.96 -23.37
C VAL A 55 23.88 10.20 -22.63
N LEU A 56 23.12 10.63 -21.64
CA LEU A 56 23.46 11.77 -20.78
C LEU A 56 23.56 11.32 -19.31
N PRO A 57 24.61 11.69 -18.57
CA PRO A 57 24.61 11.52 -17.12
C PRO A 57 23.53 12.40 -16.47
N ASP A 58 23.08 12.04 -15.27
CA ASP A 58 22.11 12.82 -14.50
C ASP A 58 22.74 13.98 -13.70
N ASN A 59 24.05 14.17 -13.84
CA ASN A 59 24.87 15.16 -13.13
C ASN A 59 24.81 15.05 -11.59
N ALA A 60 24.36 13.91 -11.05
CA ALA A 60 24.33 13.68 -9.61
C ALA A 60 25.74 13.39 -9.07
N PRO A 61 26.11 13.93 -7.89
CA PRO A 61 27.35 13.55 -7.21
C PRO A 61 27.35 12.09 -6.80
N VAL A 62 28.41 11.37 -7.17
CA VAL A 62 28.63 9.96 -6.82
C VAL A 62 29.82 9.85 -5.86
N GLU A 63 29.72 9.01 -4.82
CA GLU A 63 30.87 8.71 -3.95
C GLU A 63 31.99 8.05 -4.77
N ALA A 64 33.14 8.72 -4.91
CA ALA A 64 34.25 8.23 -5.74
C ALA A 64 34.75 6.85 -5.30
N ALA A 65 34.66 6.54 -4.00
CA ALA A 65 35.00 5.24 -3.43
C ALA A 65 34.21 4.06 -4.04
N ARG A 66 33.02 4.30 -4.62
CA ARG A 66 32.24 3.25 -5.32
C ARG A 66 32.86 2.84 -6.65
N LEU A 67 33.67 3.71 -7.25
CA LEU A 67 34.36 3.47 -8.51
C LEU A 67 35.74 2.85 -8.31
N GLY A 68 36.17 2.67 -7.04
CA GLY A 68 37.48 2.13 -6.67
C GLY A 68 38.57 3.20 -6.60
N ASP A 69 39.83 2.75 -6.58
CA ASP A 69 41.01 3.61 -6.40
C ASP A 69 41.34 4.46 -7.64
N ASP A 70 40.92 4.02 -8.83
CA ASP A 70 41.02 4.76 -10.09
C ASP A 70 39.64 4.97 -10.75
N PRO A 71 38.88 5.98 -10.29
CA PRO A 71 37.57 6.30 -10.88
C PRO A 71 37.63 6.63 -12.37
N ALA A 72 38.72 7.26 -12.82
CA ALA A 72 38.85 7.68 -14.22
C ALA A 72 39.06 6.48 -15.13
N GLY A 73 39.96 5.56 -14.75
CA GLY A 73 40.12 4.27 -15.43
C GLY A 73 38.80 3.50 -15.48
N ARG A 74 38.07 3.45 -14.36
CA ARG A 74 36.78 2.72 -14.29
C ARG A 74 35.71 3.27 -15.22
N ILE A 75 35.62 4.60 -15.35
CA ILE A 75 34.69 5.24 -16.30
C ILE A 75 35.15 5.00 -17.74
N ALA A 76 36.45 5.00 -18.01
CA ALA A 76 37.00 4.70 -19.33
C ALA A 76 36.70 3.25 -19.75
N GLU A 77 36.83 2.28 -18.83
CA GLU A 77 36.45 0.88 -19.04
C GLU A 77 34.96 0.75 -19.39
N LEU A 78 34.08 1.43 -18.65
CA LEU A 78 32.64 1.42 -18.92
C LEU A 78 32.31 2.01 -20.30
N LEU A 79 33.03 3.07 -20.70
CA LEU A 79 32.88 3.65 -22.04
C LEU A 79 33.42 2.70 -23.12
N ASP A 80 34.51 2.00 -22.85
CA ASP A 80 35.07 0.99 -23.78
C ASP A 80 34.11 -0.19 -23.96
N GLU A 81 33.43 -0.63 -22.89
CA GLU A 81 32.35 -1.62 -22.97
C GLU A 81 31.21 -1.14 -23.88
N LEU A 82 30.77 0.12 -23.75
CA LEU A 82 29.75 0.71 -24.62
C LEU A 82 30.19 0.68 -26.09
N VAL A 83 31.42 1.11 -26.37
CA VAL A 83 31.96 1.14 -27.74
C VAL A 83 32.03 -0.27 -28.33
N ARG A 84 32.38 -1.28 -27.51
CA ARG A 84 32.46 -2.69 -27.95
C ARG A 84 31.12 -3.30 -28.30
N LEU A 85 30.00 -2.80 -27.74
CA LEU A 85 28.65 -3.22 -28.14
C LEU A 85 28.35 -2.91 -29.61
N LEU A 86 28.93 -1.82 -30.14
CA LEU A 86 28.69 -1.42 -31.52
C LEU A 86 29.55 -2.24 -32.50
N PRO A 87 29.02 -2.55 -33.71
CA PRO A 87 29.81 -3.09 -34.81
C PRO A 87 30.99 -2.17 -35.17
N ALA A 88 32.13 -2.76 -35.54
CA ALA A 88 33.36 -2.03 -35.91
C ALA A 88 33.17 -0.78 -36.80
N PRO A 89 32.33 -0.78 -37.87
CA PRO A 89 32.13 0.44 -38.67
C PRO A 89 31.44 1.57 -37.92
N GLU A 90 30.55 1.28 -36.97
CA GLU A 90 29.78 2.28 -36.22
C GLU A 90 30.56 2.86 -35.03
N ARG A 91 31.61 2.16 -34.55
CA ARG A 91 32.45 2.63 -33.43
C ARG A 91 33.10 3.99 -33.69
N ARG A 92 33.43 4.27 -34.95
CA ARG A 92 34.08 5.51 -35.38
C ARG A 92 33.11 6.69 -35.44
N GLU A 93 31.82 6.41 -35.38
CA GLU A 93 30.74 7.41 -35.43
C GLU A 93 30.26 7.78 -34.02
N ILE A 94 30.91 7.26 -32.97
CA ILE A 94 30.62 7.65 -31.59
C ILE A 94 31.29 8.99 -31.31
N LEU A 95 30.49 9.93 -30.81
CA LEU A 95 30.94 11.21 -30.30
C LEU A 95 30.78 11.21 -28.78
N SER A 96 31.86 11.50 -28.05
CA SER A 96 31.82 11.64 -26.60
C SER A 96 32.37 13.00 -26.20
N THR A 97 31.54 13.75 -25.47
CA THR A 97 31.93 14.94 -24.72
C THR A 97 31.90 14.67 -23.21
N LEU A 98 31.82 13.39 -22.82
CA LEU A 98 31.75 12.97 -21.43
C LEU A 98 32.98 13.48 -20.68
N ARG A 99 32.71 14.08 -19.52
CA ARG A 99 33.72 14.56 -18.59
C ARG A 99 33.35 14.18 -17.17
N SER A 100 34.35 13.91 -16.35
CA SER A 100 34.19 13.74 -14.91
C SER A 100 34.94 14.82 -14.17
N THR A 101 34.35 15.35 -13.11
CA THR A 101 35.02 16.20 -12.13
C THR A 101 35.05 15.48 -10.79
N HIS A 102 36.24 15.10 -10.34
CA HIS A 102 36.46 14.46 -9.05
C HIS A 102 36.99 15.49 -8.05
N TYR A 103 36.24 15.70 -6.97
CA TYR A 103 36.60 16.65 -5.91
C TYR A 103 37.49 15.98 -4.87
N LEU A 104 38.77 16.33 -4.88
CA LEU A 104 39.76 15.94 -3.88
C LEU A 104 39.97 17.10 -2.89
N PRO A 105 40.63 16.87 -1.74
CA PRO A 105 40.93 17.95 -0.81
C PRO A 105 41.73 19.09 -1.49
N GLY A 106 41.11 20.27 -1.60
CA GLY A 106 41.71 21.49 -2.16
C GLY A 106 41.89 21.53 -3.68
N ARG A 107 41.42 20.52 -4.42
CA ARG A 107 41.61 20.44 -5.88
C ARG A 107 40.52 19.62 -6.55
N GLU A 108 40.25 19.91 -7.81
CA GLU A 108 39.41 19.08 -8.66
C GLU A 108 40.21 18.47 -9.80
N VAL A 109 39.99 17.19 -10.03
CA VAL A 109 40.55 16.45 -11.15
C VAL A 109 39.48 16.36 -12.23
N GLN A 110 39.72 17.03 -13.35
CA GLN A 110 38.84 17.03 -14.51
C GLN A 110 39.39 16.06 -15.55
N THR A 111 38.58 15.08 -15.94
CA THR A 111 38.95 14.09 -16.96
C THR A 111 37.96 14.19 -18.12
N LEU A 112 38.48 14.30 -19.34
CA LEU A 112 37.73 14.20 -20.58
C LEU A 112 37.88 12.78 -21.15
N TYR A 113 36.75 12.18 -21.53
CA TYR A 113 36.69 10.86 -22.17
C TYR A 113 36.30 11.04 -23.63
N ALA A 114 37.26 10.86 -24.53
CA ALA A 114 37.06 10.97 -25.98
C ALA A 114 37.10 9.57 -26.62
N VAL A 115 36.33 9.37 -27.69
CA VAL A 115 36.44 8.15 -28.52
C VAL A 115 37.24 8.51 -29.77
N GLY A 116 38.35 7.81 -29.98
CA GLY A 116 39.23 8.00 -31.11
C GLY A 116 38.65 7.46 -32.43
N PRO A 117 39.28 7.80 -33.57
CA PRO A 117 38.84 7.35 -34.90
C PRO A 117 38.97 5.84 -35.13
N ASP A 118 39.69 5.13 -34.25
CA ASP A 118 39.80 3.68 -34.20
C ASP A 118 38.77 3.03 -33.26
N GLY A 119 37.96 3.83 -32.57
CA GLY A 119 37.05 3.39 -31.52
C GLY A 119 37.74 3.18 -30.17
N ALA A 120 39.00 3.58 -29.99
CA ALA A 120 39.67 3.49 -28.71
C ALA A 120 39.25 4.65 -27.80
N VAL A 121 38.98 4.36 -26.52
CA VAL A 121 38.71 5.40 -25.53
C VAL A 121 40.02 6.05 -25.09
N GLN A 122 40.09 7.38 -25.22
CA GLN A 122 41.21 8.20 -24.78
C GLN A 122 40.80 9.05 -23.60
N THR A 123 41.67 9.14 -22.60
CA THR A 123 41.47 9.98 -21.41
C THR A 123 42.46 11.13 -21.41
N GLN A 124 41.97 12.33 -21.13
CA GLN A 124 42.83 13.49 -20.86
C GLN A 124 42.46 14.07 -19.51
N GLN A 125 43.44 14.17 -18.63
CA GLN A 125 43.25 14.62 -17.26
C GLN A 125 43.97 15.93 -17.02
N ARG A 126 43.30 16.85 -16.32
CA ARG A 126 43.91 18.05 -15.74
C ARG A 126 43.49 18.19 -14.29
N THR A 127 44.40 18.71 -13.47
CA THR A 127 44.12 19.03 -12.06
C THR A 127 44.06 20.55 -11.91
N VAL A 128 43.05 21.03 -11.21
CA VAL A 128 42.81 22.47 -11.00
C VAL A 128 42.58 22.70 -9.51
N ASP A 129 43.14 23.78 -8.96
CA ASP A 129 42.88 24.15 -7.56
C ASP A 129 41.41 24.53 -7.39
N ALA A 130 40.79 24.05 -6.30
CA ALA A 130 39.38 24.27 -6.04
C ALA A 130 39.09 24.32 -4.54
N VAL A 131 38.10 25.12 -4.13
CA VAL A 131 37.59 25.11 -2.77
C VAL A 131 36.60 23.94 -2.63
N THR A 132 36.93 22.98 -1.78
CA THR A 132 36.13 21.78 -1.53
C THR A 132 35.67 21.71 -0.07
N THR A 133 34.51 21.12 0.16
CA THR A 133 33.92 20.93 1.50
C THR A 133 34.08 19.47 1.91
N ARG A 134 34.53 19.21 3.14
CA ARG A 134 34.55 17.85 3.70
C ARG A 134 33.14 17.26 3.75
N PRO A 135 32.96 15.95 3.48
CA PRO A 135 31.65 15.32 3.59
C PRO A 135 31.12 15.45 5.02
N PRO A 136 29.78 15.61 5.19
CA PRO A 136 29.18 15.66 6.52
C PRO A 136 29.48 14.37 7.28
N GLU A 137 29.81 14.50 8.55
CA GLU A 137 30.20 13.37 9.39
C GLU A 137 29.03 12.37 9.50
N LYS A 138 29.26 11.11 9.09
CA LYS A 138 28.22 10.08 9.15
C LYS A 138 27.84 9.86 10.61
N LEU A 139 26.56 10.05 10.96
CA LEU A 139 26.06 9.79 12.32
C LEU A 139 26.39 8.37 12.74
N THR A 140 27.15 8.24 13.83
CA THR A 140 27.50 6.93 14.41
C THR A 140 26.25 6.19 14.87
N ALA A 141 26.30 4.85 14.92
CA ALA A 141 25.18 4.04 15.40
C ALA A 141 24.70 4.45 16.81
N ARG A 142 25.63 4.84 17.68
CA ARG A 142 25.34 5.37 19.01
C ARG A 142 24.62 6.73 18.95
N ALA A 143 25.04 7.63 18.07
CA ALA A 143 24.36 8.91 17.87
C ALA A 143 22.94 8.72 17.33
N LYS A 144 22.74 7.81 16.37
CA LYS A 144 21.40 7.44 15.86
C LYS A 144 20.52 6.88 16.96
N ALA A 145 21.03 5.94 17.76
CA ALA A 145 20.28 5.34 18.88
C ALA A 145 19.89 6.39 19.92
N ARG A 146 20.81 7.30 20.28
CA ARG A 146 20.51 8.39 21.21
C ARG A 146 19.44 9.31 20.65
N LEU A 147 19.49 9.67 19.37
CA LEU A 147 18.50 10.53 18.74
C LEU A 147 17.10 9.89 18.74
N VAL A 148 17.01 8.60 18.43
CA VAL A 148 15.76 7.83 18.52
C VAL A 148 15.22 7.80 19.94
N LEU A 149 16.08 7.53 20.94
CA LEU A 149 15.69 7.51 22.35
C LEU A 149 15.20 8.88 22.83
N THR A 150 15.88 9.96 22.46
CA THR A 150 15.45 11.32 22.79
C THR A 150 14.10 11.64 22.15
N GLY A 151 13.91 11.27 20.88
CA GLY A 151 12.62 11.42 20.20
C GLY A 151 11.50 10.65 20.90
N LEU A 152 11.75 9.40 21.27
CA LEU A 152 10.79 8.58 22.02
C LEU A 152 10.47 9.19 23.39
N ALA A 153 11.47 9.68 24.12
CA ALA A 153 11.27 10.32 25.41
C ALA A 153 10.38 11.56 25.31
N ILE A 154 10.56 12.38 24.27
CA ILE A 154 9.70 13.55 24.00
C ILE A 154 8.27 13.09 23.73
N VAL A 155 8.06 12.08 22.89
CA VAL A 155 6.72 11.55 22.59
C VAL A 155 6.05 11.01 23.85
N VAL A 156 6.77 10.26 24.69
CA VAL A 156 6.25 9.74 25.96
C VAL A 156 5.89 10.88 26.92
N ALA A 157 6.71 11.91 27.02
CA ALA A 157 6.43 13.08 27.86
C ALA A 157 5.16 13.83 27.39
N LEU A 158 5.01 14.03 26.07
CA LEU A 158 3.81 14.62 25.49
C LEU A 158 2.58 13.75 25.73
N ALA A 159 2.69 12.44 25.56
CA ALA A 159 1.61 11.50 25.84
C ALA A 159 1.19 11.54 27.32
N ALA A 160 2.15 11.55 28.25
CA ALA A 160 1.87 11.67 29.68
C ALA A 160 1.15 12.98 30.04
N LEU A 161 1.59 14.11 29.48
CA LEU A 161 0.92 15.41 29.67
C LEU A 161 -0.51 15.39 29.12
N SER A 162 -0.71 14.81 27.94
CA SER A 162 -2.04 14.71 27.33
C SER A 162 -2.98 13.72 28.03
N ALA A 163 -2.46 12.75 28.79
CA ALA A 163 -3.26 11.77 29.53
C ALA A 163 -4.10 12.40 30.65
N ILE A 164 -3.77 13.63 31.07
CA ILE A 164 -4.59 14.43 32.00
C ILE A 164 -5.93 14.80 31.35
N PHE A 165 -5.96 14.98 30.04
CA PHE A 165 -7.14 15.44 29.29
C PHE A 165 -7.80 14.33 28.47
N VAL A 166 -7.06 13.27 28.14
CA VAL A 166 -7.49 12.21 27.22
C VAL A 166 -7.42 10.86 27.92
N ASP A 167 -8.56 10.17 27.99
CA ASP A 167 -8.65 8.78 28.41
C ASP A 167 -8.15 7.85 27.27
N TYR A 168 -6.83 7.68 27.21
CA TYR A 168 -6.18 6.80 26.23
C TYR A 168 -6.64 5.34 26.30
N PRO A 169 -6.84 4.72 27.48
CA PRO A 169 -7.46 3.40 27.59
C PRO A 169 -8.82 3.32 26.88
N ALA A 170 -9.72 4.28 27.11
CA ALA A 170 -11.01 4.31 26.43
C ALA A 170 -10.88 4.55 24.92
N LEU A 171 -9.99 5.45 24.51
CA LEU A 171 -9.74 5.77 23.11
C LEU A 171 -9.15 4.56 22.36
N TRP A 172 -8.23 3.83 22.98
CA TRP A 172 -7.68 2.58 22.47
C TRP A 172 -8.71 1.45 22.44
N GLY A 173 -9.58 1.36 23.46
CA GLY A 173 -10.71 0.44 23.48
C GLY A 173 -11.64 0.65 22.28
N ARG A 174 -11.98 1.91 21.98
CA ARG A 174 -12.80 2.30 20.81
C ARG A 174 -12.07 2.06 19.47
N LEU A 175 -10.77 2.28 19.41
CA LEU A 175 -9.99 2.05 18.19
C LEU A 175 -9.84 0.54 17.91
N ARG A 176 -9.56 -0.24 18.96
CA ARG A 176 -9.46 -1.70 18.87
C ARG A 176 -10.79 -2.35 18.50
N SER A 177 -11.91 -1.87 19.05
CA SER A 177 -13.23 -2.38 18.68
C SER A 177 -13.64 -2.03 17.24
N ARG A 178 -13.08 -0.97 16.66
CA ARG A 178 -13.24 -0.64 15.22
C ARG A 178 -12.35 -1.45 14.29
N MET A 179 -11.16 -1.87 14.74
CA MET A 179 -10.21 -2.63 13.92
C MET A 179 -10.38 -4.15 13.99
N MET A 180 -11.07 -4.67 15.01
CA MET A 180 -11.39 -6.09 15.10
C MET A 180 -12.46 -6.47 14.06
N PRO A 181 -12.22 -7.47 13.19
CA PRO A 181 -13.19 -7.90 12.20
C PRO A 181 -14.47 -8.43 12.86
N PHE A 182 -15.63 -8.06 12.32
CA PHE A 182 -16.94 -8.54 12.78
C PHE A 182 -17.08 -10.04 12.46
N HIS A 183 -17.16 -10.88 13.49
CA HIS A 183 -17.49 -12.30 13.35
C HIS A 183 -18.98 -12.52 13.61
N ALA A 184 -19.69 -13.05 12.60
CA ALA A 184 -21.13 -13.30 12.65
C ALA A 184 -21.56 -14.20 13.83
N ASP A 185 -20.68 -15.09 14.27
CA ASP A 185 -20.93 -16.04 15.37
C ASP A 185 -21.08 -15.37 16.74
N SER A 186 -20.47 -14.20 16.92
CA SER A 186 -20.57 -13.43 18.18
C SER A 186 -21.92 -12.74 18.38
N ILE A 187 -22.73 -12.60 17.33
CA ILE A 187 -24.02 -11.89 17.39
C ILE A 187 -25.10 -12.87 17.83
N ARG A 188 -25.74 -12.61 18.97
CA ARG A 188 -26.85 -13.42 19.48
C ARG A 188 -28.14 -13.05 18.75
N VAL A 189 -28.82 -14.04 18.17
CA VAL A 189 -30.13 -13.84 17.53
C VAL A 189 -31.19 -14.52 18.38
N GLU A 190 -32.11 -13.73 18.92
CA GLU A 190 -33.20 -14.18 19.79
C GLU A 190 -34.51 -14.15 19.00
N THR A 191 -35.21 -15.29 18.95
CA THR A 191 -36.51 -15.39 18.25
C THR A 191 -37.71 -15.09 19.16
N GLY A 192 -37.51 -14.96 20.48
CA GLY A 192 -38.55 -14.58 21.43
C GLY A 192 -39.83 -15.42 21.30
N ASN A 193 -40.97 -14.74 21.17
CA ASN A 193 -42.29 -15.36 20.98
C ASN A 193 -42.43 -16.14 19.66
N PHE A 194 -41.51 -15.95 18.70
CA PHE A 194 -41.52 -16.67 17.43
C PHE A 194 -40.83 -18.03 17.49
N ALA A 195 -40.16 -18.40 18.59
CA ALA A 195 -39.42 -19.65 18.74
C ALA A 195 -40.21 -20.93 18.38
N PRO A 196 -41.54 -21.04 18.65
CA PRO A 196 -42.33 -22.19 18.22
C PRO A 196 -42.49 -22.29 16.69
N PHE A 197 -42.43 -21.17 15.98
CA PHE A 197 -42.77 -21.06 14.56
C PHE A 197 -41.55 -21.15 13.64
N PHE A 198 -40.40 -20.59 14.05
CA PHE A 198 -39.14 -20.72 13.30
C PHE A 198 -37.93 -20.57 14.21
N ARG A 199 -36.78 -21.07 13.74
CA ARG A 199 -35.47 -20.93 14.40
C ARG A 199 -34.52 -20.14 13.52
N ALA A 200 -33.69 -19.31 14.14
CA ALA A 200 -32.61 -18.60 13.46
C ALA A 200 -31.34 -19.46 13.44
N GLU A 201 -30.93 -19.88 12.25
CA GLU A 201 -29.76 -20.70 11.96
C GLU A 201 -28.80 -19.97 11.01
N ASN A 202 -27.56 -20.46 10.90
CA ASN A 202 -26.53 -20.03 9.94
C ASN A 202 -26.38 -18.50 9.79
N ARG A 203 -25.49 -17.92 10.62
CA ARG A 203 -25.19 -16.49 10.67
C ARG A 203 -23.97 -16.22 9.82
N GLN A 204 -24.11 -15.36 8.82
CA GLN A 204 -22.98 -14.96 7.99
C GLN A 204 -23.01 -13.47 7.67
N MET A 205 -21.84 -12.88 7.50
CA MET A 205 -21.74 -11.49 7.04
C MET A 205 -22.00 -11.43 5.53
N LEU A 206 -22.96 -10.60 5.12
CA LEU A 206 -23.31 -10.35 3.72
C LEU A 206 -22.83 -8.95 3.28
N HIS A 207 -22.81 -8.71 1.97
CA HIS A 207 -22.54 -7.40 1.37
C HIS A 207 -21.25 -6.74 1.90
N GLY A 208 -20.16 -7.50 1.97
CA GLY A 208 -18.86 -7.00 2.44
C GLY A 208 -18.84 -6.59 3.92
N GLY A 209 -19.73 -7.17 4.75
CA GLY A 209 -19.79 -6.88 6.19
C GLY A 209 -20.80 -5.81 6.60
N THR A 210 -21.64 -5.34 5.67
CA THR A 210 -22.64 -4.30 5.95
C THR A 210 -24.01 -4.84 6.35
N ALA A 211 -24.23 -6.15 6.23
CA ALA A 211 -25.46 -6.81 6.67
C ALA A 211 -25.17 -8.17 7.32
N LEU A 212 -25.97 -8.52 8.33
CA LEU A 212 -26.00 -9.85 8.92
C LEU A 212 -27.03 -10.70 8.17
N GLY A 213 -26.57 -11.73 7.49
CA GLY A 213 -27.41 -12.78 6.94
C GLY A 213 -27.83 -13.75 8.05
N VAL A 214 -29.14 -13.86 8.29
CA VAL A 214 -29.71 -14.84 9.23
C VAL A 214 -30.64 -15.76 8.44
N THR A 215 -30.45 -17.08 8.57
CA THR A 215 -31.34 -18.06 7.94
C THR A 215 -32.45 -18.46 8.91
N LEU A 216 -33.68 -18.11 8.59
CA LEU A 216 -34.86 -18.57 9.34
C LEU A 216 -35.29 -19.93 8.81
N ARG A 217 -35.35 -20.93 9.68
CA ARG A 217 -35.86 -22.27 9.38
C ARG A 217 -37.24 -22.47 10.01
N ARG A 218 -38.22 -22.78 9.18
CA ARG A 218 -39.61 -23.05 9.59
C ARG A 218 -39.68 -24.26 10.54
N GLN A 219 -40.51 -24.14 11.57
CA GLN A 219 -40.89 -25.22 12.48
C GLN A 219 -42.30 -25.74 12.17
N ALA A 220 -42.67 -26.86 12.79
CA ALA A 220 -43.97 -27.50 12.57
C ALA A 220 -45.17 -26.62 12.91
N ALA A 221 -45.05 -25.71 13.88
CA ALA A 221 -46.15 -24.84 14.30
C ALA A 221 -46.38 -23.63 13.38
N PHE A 222 -45.54 -23.39 12.38
CA PHE A 222 -45.67 -22.23 11.49
C PHE A 222 -46.94 -22.31 10.64
N PRO A 223 -47.80 -21.28 10.65
CA PRO A 223 -49.05 -21.31 9.89
C PRO A 223 -48.78 -21.26 8.40
N ARG A 224 -49.40 -22.16 7.62
CA ARG A 224 -49.19 -22.25 6.17
C ARG A 224 -50.30 -21.58 5.38
N THR A 225 -51.51 -21.55 5.94
CA THR A 225 -52.71 -20.97 5.34
C THR A 225 -53.23 -19.79 6.18
N ASP A 226 -54.13 -19.01 5.60
CA ASP A 226 -54.78 -17.91 6.32
C ASP A 226 -55.72 -18.43 7.41
N GLU A 227 -56.32 -19.61 7.22
CA GLU A 227 -57.10 -20.30 8.25
C GLU A 227 -56.25 -20.69 9.47
N ASP A 228 -55.01 -21.15 9.25
CA ASP A 228 -54.09 -21.44 10.35
C ASP A 228 -53.74 -20.17 11.15
N CYS A 229 -53.56 -19.05 10.45
CA CYS A 229 -53.30 -17.76 11.08
C CYS A 229 -54.51 -17.29 11.92
N GLN A 230 -55.73 -17.47 11.41
CA GLN A 230 -56.95 -17.14 12.14
C GLN A 230 -57.10 -18.00 13.40
N LYS A 231 -56.85 -19.31 13.30
CA LYS A 231 -56.87 -20.22 14.46
C LYS A 231 -55.86 -19.81 15.53
N LEU A 232 -54.65 -19.38 15.14
CA LEU A 232 -53.66 -18.86 16.07
C LEU A 232 -54.13 -17.57 16.76
N LEU A 233 -54.78 -16.68 16.01
CA LEU A 233 -55.31 -15.43 16.54
C LEU A 233 -56.46 -15.66 17.53
N ASP A 234 -57.35 -16.61 17.24
CA ASP A 234 -58.46 -16.99 18.11
C ASP A 234 -57.99 -17.70 19.38
N ALA A 235 -56.93 -18.51 19.28
CA ALA A 235 -56.31 -19.20 20.41
C ALA A 235 -55.40 -18.31 21.28
N ALA A 236 -55.08 -17.10 20.83
CA ALA A 236 -54.13 -16.22 21.51
C ALA A 236 -54.74 -15.58 22.78
N ASN A 237 -54.30 -16.08 23.94
CA ASN A 237 -54.77 -15.68 25.26
C ASN A 237 -53.97 -14.54 25.91
N SER A 238 -53.01 -13.94 25.20
CA SER A 238 -52.20 -12.83 25.69
C SER A 238 -51.89 -11.83 24.58
N LEU A 239 -51.62 -10.57 24.95
CA LEU A 239 -51.28 -9.52 23.98
C LEU A 239 -50.05 -9.90 23.11
N PRO A 240 -48.93 -10.41 23.67
CA PRO A 240 -47.79 -10.83 22.85
C PRO A 240 -48.13 -11.97 21.89
N ALA A 241 -48.96 -12.92 22.30
CA ALA A 241 -49.42 -14.01 21.42
C ALA A 241 -50.28 -13.47 20.26
N ARG A 242 -51.18 -12.51 20.52
CA ARG A 242 -52.00 -11.87 19.48
C ARG A 242 -51.15 -11.09 18.48
N LEU A 243 -50.17 -10.33 18.95
CA LEU A 243 -49.26 -9.57 18.09
C LEU A 243 -48.35 -10.49 17.27
N THR A 244 -47.91 -11.62 17.85
CA THR A 244 -47.16 -12.65 17.13
C THR A 244 -48.00 -13.27 16.02
N ALA A 245 -49.26 -13.62 16.30
CA ALA A 245 -50.19 -14.15 15.31
C ALA A 245 -50.46 -13.13 14.18
N ASP A 246 -50.67 -11.85 14.51
CA ASP A 246 -50.85 -10.78 13.52
C ASP A 246 -49.61 -10.58 12.64
N ALA A 247 -48.41 -10.61 13.22
CA ALA A 247 -47.15 -10.53 12.48
C ALA A 247 -46.97 -11.71 11.49
N LEU A 248 -47.32 -12.94 11.92
CA LEU A 248 -47.33 -14.13 11.05
C LEU A 248 -48.39 -14.03 9.93
N ALA A 249 -49.57 -13.48 10.23
CA ALA A 249 -50.64 -13.26 9.27
C ALA A 249 -50.23 -12.25 8.20
N ARG A 250 -49.63 -11.13 8.60
CA ARG A 250 -49.08 -10.10 7.70
C ARG A 250 -47.84 -10.58 6.95
N GLY A 251 -47.12 -11.54 7.52
CA GLY A 251 -45.91 -12.12 6.94
C GLY A 251 -44.68 -11.22 7.04
N TYR A 252 -44.58 -10.43 8.11
CA TYR A 252 -43.42 -9.59 8.42
C TYR A 252 -43.00 -9.76 9.87
N VAL A 253 -41.69 -9.62 10.13
CA VAL A 253 -41.13 -9.52 11.49
C VAL A 253 -40.26 -8.28 11.58
N ARG A 254 -40.19 -7.73 12.79
CA ARG A 254 -39.31 -6.63 13.16
C ARG A 254 -38.04 -7.21 13.79
N CYS A 255 -36.89 -6.88 13.23
CA CYS A 255 -35.60 -7.22 13.82
C CYS A 255 -35.03 -5.98 14.51
N GLU A 256 -34.91 -6.03 15.83
CA GLU A 256 -34.33 -4.96 16.65
C GLU A 256 -32.86 -5.24 16.94
N LEU A 257 -32.05 -4.20 16.86
CA LEU A 257 -30.59 -4.25 16.94
C LEU A 257 -30.13 -3.65 18.25
N PHE A 258 -29.25 -4.34 18.98
CA PHE A 258 -28.69 -3.89 20.24
C PHE A 258 -27.16 -4.02 20.28
N ASP A 259 -26.49 -3.07 20.92
CA ASP A 259 -25.05 -3.15 21.20
C ASP A 259 -24.74 -4.04 22.41
N GLU A 260 -23.44 -4.18 22.74
CA GLU A 260 -22.95 -4.99 23.86
C GLU A 260 -23.48 -4.50 25.23
N GLU A 261 -23.84 -3.22 25.34
CA GLU A 261 -24.40 -2.60 26.54
C GLU A 261 -25.93 -2.76 26.62
N GLY A 262 -26.55 -3.35 25.59
CA GLY A 262 -28.00 -3.49 25.47
C GLY A 262 -28.71 -2.22 24.99
N THR A 263 -27.98 -1.23 24.48
CA THR A 263 -28.56 -0.01 23.91
C THR A 263 -29.18 -0.31 22.56
N PHE A 264 -30.39 0.18 22.34
CA PHE A 264 -31.09 0.07 21.05
C PHE A 264 -30.36 0.87 19.96
N LEU A 265 -30.01 0.20 18.87
CA LEU A 265 -29.32 0.78 17.72
C LEU A 265 -30.26 1.10 16.54
N GLY A 266 -31.39 0.42 16.45
CA GLY A 266 -32.33 0.56 15.34
C GLY A 266 -33.14 -0.71 15.10
N TYR A 267 -34.00 -0.67 14.08
CA TYR A 267 -34.81 -1.82 13.67
C TYR A 267 -34.93 -1.91 12.15
N SER A 268 -35.24 -3.11 11.65
CA SER A 268 -35.57 -3.37 10.25
C SER A 268 -36.74 -4.33 10.13
N MET A 269 -37.58 -4.13 9.12
CA MET A 269 -38.70 -5.02 8.83
C MET A 269 -38.30 -6.03 7.76
N HIS A 270 -38.54 -7.32 8.01
CA HIS A 270 -38.23 -8.39 7.08
C HIS A 270 -39.46 -9.22 6.75
N ARG A 271 -39.69 -9.45 5.46
CA ARG A 271 -40.77 -10.29 4.99
C ARG A 271 -40.45 -11.76 5.27
N ILE A 272 -41.36 -12.46 5.94
CA ILE A 272 -41.26 -13.89 6.26
C ILE A 272 -42.35 -14.75 5.61
N ALA A 273 -43.26 -14.13 4.85
CA ALA A 273 -44.37 -14.83 4.17
C ALA A 273 -43.91 -16.03 3.31
N ASP A 274 -42.70 -15.96 2.76
CA ASP A 274 -42.09 -17.02 1.97
C ASP A 274 -41.93 -18.34 2.75
N LEU A 275 -41.82 -18.30 4.09
CA LEU A 275 -41.78 -19.50 4.93
C LEU A 275 -43.08 -20.31 4.88
N ARG A 276 -44.20 -19.75 4.40
CA ARG A 276 -45.41 -20.56 4.13
C ARG A 276 -45.16 -21.61 3.05
N ARG A 277 -44.30 -21.29 2.07
CA ARG A 277 -44.00 -22.14 0.91
C ARG A 277 -42.64 -22.83 1.00
N LYS A 278 -41.65 -22.18 1.62
CA LYS A 278 -40.27 -22.65 1.74
C LYS A 278 -39.96 -23.09 3.17
N ASP A 279 -39.07 -24.06 3.34
CA ASP A 279 -38.63 -24.49 4.68
C ASP A 279 -37.59 -23.56 5.30
N THR A 280 -36.85 -22.81 4.47
CA THR A 280 -35.83 -21.86 4.92
C THR A 280 -35.93 -20.54 4.16
N LEU A 281 -35.61 -19.45 4.83
CA LEU A 281 -35.55 -18.10 4.26
C LEU A 281 -34.37 -17.35 4.83
N GLN A 282 -33.52 -16.79 3.97
CA GLN A 282 -32.44 -15.92 4.40
C GLN A 282 -32.93 -14.47 4.44
N ILE A 283 -32.75 -13.81 5.58
CA ILE A 283 -32.98 -12.37 5.75
C ILE A 283 -31.64 -11.65 5.91
N ALA A 284 -31.52 -10.46 5.31
CA ALA A 284 -30.32 -9.63 5.39
C ALA A 284 -30.61 -8.41 6.27
N ILE A 285 -30.09 -8.43 7.49
CA ILE A 285 -30.33 -7.42 8.52
C ILE A 285 -29.21 -6.37 8.43
N PRO A 286 -29.50 -5.09 8.14
CA PRO A 286 -28.46 -4.07 8.00
C PRO A 286 -27.73 -3.84 9.33
N ILE A 287 -26.40 -3.78 9.29
CA ILE A 287 -25.56 -3.53 10.47
C ILE A 287 -25.20 -2.03 10.51
N PRO A 288 -25.52 -1.30 11.59
CA PRO A 288 -25.12 0.10 11.73
C PRO A 288 -23.60 0.22 11.82
N ARG A 289 -23.00 1.17 11.09
CA ARG A 289 -21.53 1.34 11.00
C ARG A 289 -20.92 1.97 12.25
N GLU A 290 -21.71 2.69 13.04
CA GLU A 290 -21.20 3.54 14.11
C GLU A 290 -20.97 2.79 15.43
N ARG A 291 -21.70 1.70 15.66
CA ARG A 291 -21.68 0.91 16.90
C ARG A 291 -21.66 -0.59 16.62
N ARG A 292 -21.05 -1.34 17.53
CA ARG A 292 -20.89 -2.78 17.40
C ARG A 292 -22.19 -3.50 17.75
N LEU A 293 -22.77 -4.20 16.77
CA LEU A 293 -23.94 -5.06 16.97
C LEU A 293 -23.56 -6.29 17.80
N ALA A 294 -24.28 -6.54 18.89
CA ALA A 294 -24.08 -7.70 19.75
C ALA A 294 -25.30 -8.64 19.77
N ARG A 295 -26.50 -8.07 19.63
CA ARG A 295 -27.75 -8.83 19.74
C ARG A 295 -28.79 -8.35 18.73
N VAL A 296 -29.49 -9.31 18.15
CA VAL A 296 -30.66 -9.10 17.30
C VAL A 296 -31.85 -9.78 17.95
N SER A 297 -32.92 -9.03 18.22
CA SER A 297 -34.18 -9.56 18.75
C SER A 297 -35.24 -9.55 17.64
N ILE A 298 -35.87 -10.68 17.37
CA ILE A 298 -36.99 -10.79 16.42
C ILE A 298 -38.30 -10.60 17.18
N THR A 299 -39.02 -9.53 16.86
CA THR A 299 -40.29 -9.11 17.47
C THR A 299 -41.35 -8.80 16.39
N TYR A 300 -42.56 -8.48 16.84
CA TYR A 300 -43.71 -8.09 16.01
C TYR A 300 -43.70 -6.59 15.65
#